data_AF-A0A437H0Q5-F1
#
_entry.id   AF-A0A437H0Q5-F1
#
_cell.length_a   1.000
_cell.length_b   1.000
_cell.length_c   1.000
_cell.angle_alpha   90.00
_cell.angle_beta   90.00
_cell.angle_gamma   90.00
#
_symmetry.space_group_name_H-M   'P 1'
#
loop_
_entity.id
_entity.type
_entity.pdbx_description
1 polymer ?
#
loop_
_entity_poly.entity_id
_entity_poly.type
_entity_poly.pdbx_seq_one_letter_code
_entity_poly.pdbx_strand_id
1 'polypeptide(L)' 'MSRAMFIQKDTDTVETMCAKAKIAISTIEILPKGGTRLVCLTSEDADQARVTFRKSILDGAQPRSPMSVSPSRW' A
#
# COMPACT_ATOMS: atom_id res chain seq x y z
N MET A 1 2.92 12.27 -8.41
CA MET A 1 2.07 11.09 -8.15
C MET A 1 2.83 10.12 -7.27
N SER A 2 2.35 9.82 -6.07
CA SER A 2 3.03 8.88 -5.16
C SER A 2 2.89 7.44 -5.67
N ARG A 3 3.93 6.61 -5.53
CA ARG A 3 3.91 5.18 -5.90
C ARG A 3 3.31 4.27 -4.84
N ALA A 4 3.05 4.82 -3.65
CA ALA A 4 2.44 4.12 -2.54
C ALA A 4 0.95 4.43 -2.44
N MET A 5 0.16 3.41 -2.07
CA MET A 5 -1.27 3.53 -1.79
C MET A 5 -1.69 2.56 -0.69
N PHE A 6 -2.77 2.90 -0.01
CA PHE A 6 -3.36 2.10 1.06
C PHE A 6 -4.62 1.44 0.54
N ILE A 7 -4.72 0.12 0.70
CA ILE A 7 -5.82 -0.69 0.17
C ILE A 7 -6.48 -1.39 1.35
N GLN A 8 -7.80 -1.28 1.47
CA GLN A 8 -8.59 -1.98 2.48
C GLN A 8 -8.88 -3.44 2.09
N LYS A 9 -7.84 -4.18 1.72
CA LYS A 9 -7.89 -5.60 1.41
C LYS A 9 -6.73 -6.35 2.05
N ASP A 10 -6.95 -7.64 2.20
CA ASP A 10 -5.94 -8.60 2.63
C ASP A 10 -4.79 -8.69 1.63
N THR A 11 -3.62 -9.02 2.15
CA THR A 11 -2.38 -9.02 1.37
C THR A 11 -2.43 -10.05 0.23
N ASP A 12 -2.93 -11.26 0.51
CA ASP A 12 -3.13 -12.31 -0.48
C ASP A 12 -4.05 -11.88 -1.64
N THR A 13 -5.13 -11.17 -1.32
CA THR A 13 -6.05 -10.66 -2.34
C THR A 13 -5.39 -9.56 -3.18
N VAL A 14 -4.61 -8.68 -2.55
CA VAL A 14 -3.89 -7.62 -3.24
C VAL A 14 -2.83 -8.21 -4.16
N GLU A 15 -2.03 -9.18 -3.71
CA GLU A 15 -1.03 -9.87 -4.52
C GLU A 15 -1.66 -10.57 -5.71
N THR A 16 -2.74 -11.31 -5.49
CA THR A 16 -3.46 -12.01 -6.57
C THR A 16 -4.01 -11.03 -7.61
N MET A 17 -4.58 -9.90 -7.17
CA MET A 17 -5.12 -8.88 -8.09
C MET A 17 -4.00 -8.15 -8.84
N CYS A 18 -2.89 -7.82 -8.18
CA CYS A 18 -1.71 -7.24 -8.82
C CYS A 18 -1.10 -8.20 -9.85
N ALA A 19 -0.97 -9.49 -9.52
CA ALA A 19 -0.48 -10.51 -10.45
C ALA A 19 -1.39 -10.64 -11.68
N LYS A 20 -2.72 -10.65 -11.49
CA LYS A 20 -3.70 -10.67 -12.60
C LYS A 20 -3.63 -9.42 -13.47
N ALA A 21 -3.42 -8.26 -12.86
CA ALA A 21 -3.33 -6.98 -13.55
C ALA A 21 -1.93 -6.69 -14.13
N LYS A 22 -0.96 -7.62 -13.98
CA LYS A 22 0.46 -7.45 -14.37
C LYS A 22 1.11 -6.21 -13.74
N ILE A 23 0.73 -5.88 -12.51
CA ILE A 23 1.23 -4.72 -11.78
C ILE A 23 2.50 -5.11 -11.03
N ALA A 24 3.61 -4.41 -11.29
CA ALA A 24 4.88 -4.67 -10.62
C ALA A 24 4.89 -4.11 -9.19
N ILE A 25 4.97 -5.00 -8.20
CA ILE A 25 4.99 -4.67 -6.77
C ILE A 25 6.45 -4.48 -6.33
N SER A 26 6.73 -3.37 -5.66
CA SER A 26 8.03 -3.10 -5.05
C SER A 26 8.06 -3.51 -3.57
N THR A 27 6.97 -3.26 -2.85
CA THR A 27 6.85 -3.57 -1.42
C THR A 27 5.38 -3.70 -1.05
N ILE A 28 5.09 -4.66 -0.17
CA ILE A 28 3.78 -4.87 0.44
C ILE A 28 3.96 -4.89 1.95
N GLU A 29 3.14 -4.12 2.66
CA GLU A 29 3.17 -4.06 4.13
C GLU A 29 1.74 -4.19 4.68
N ILE A 30 1.58 -4.98 5.73
CA ILE A 30 0.31 -5.16 6.42
C ILE A 30 0.13 -4.01 7.41
N LEU A 31 -1.04 -3.36 7.41
CA LEU A 31 -1.29 -2.23 8.30
C LEU A 31 -1.87 -2.68 9.63
N PRO A 32 -1.46 -2.06 10.76
CA PRO A 32 -1.91 -2.45 12.10
C PRO A 32 -3.39 -2.19 12.37
N LYS A 33 -4.03 -1.32 11.58
CA LYS A 33 -5.48 -1.03 11.65
C LYS A 33 -6.30 -1.80 10.62
N GLY A 34 -5.70 -2.79 9.95
CA GLY A 34 -6.29 -3.49 8.83
C GLY A 34 -6.03 -2.79 7.48
N GLY A 35 -5.94 -3.60 6.43
CA GLY A 35 -5.55 -3.20 5.08
C GLY A 35 -4.09 -3.49 4.77
N THR A 36 -3.72 -3.26 3.51
CA THR A 36 -2.39 -3.47 2.96
C THR A 36 -1.88 -2.18 2.32
N ARG A 37 -0.64 -1.80 2.64
CA ARG A 37 0.09 -0.74 1.96
C ARG A 37 0.81 -1.37 0.77
N LEU A 38 0.38 -0.99 -0.42
CA LEU A 38 0.99 -1.40 -1.68
C LEU A 38 1.93 -0.28 -2.16
N VAL A 39 3.17 -0.64 -2.47
CA VAL A 39 4.12 0.24 -3.13
C VAL A 39 4.47 -0.35 -4.49
N CYS A 40 4.13 0.36 -5.57
CA CYS A 40 4.41 -0.09 -6.92
C CYS A 40 5.84 0.26 -7.38
N LEU A 41 6.37 -0.53 -8.32
CA LEU A 41 7.69 -0.32 -8.91
C LEU A 41 7.74 0.91 -9.83
N THR A 42 6.65 1.22 -10.52
CA THR A 42 6.56 2.40 -11.38
C THR A 42 5.35 3.26 -11.01
N SER A 43 5.36 4.52 -11.47
CA SER A 43 4.20 5.41 -11.33
C SER A 43 3.02 4.98 -12.21
N GLU A 44 3.29 4.30 -13.32
CA GLU A 44 2.29 3.79 -14.26
C GLU A 44 1.54 2.60 -13.65
N ASP A 45 2.27 1.66 -13.05
CA ASP A 45 1.73 0.58 -12.23
C ASP A 45 0.90 1.10 -11.06
N ALA A 46 1.34 2.21 -10.46
CA ALA A 46 0.58 2.85 -9.38
C ALA A 46 -0.73 3.46 -9.89
N ASP A 47 -0.76 4.00 -11.11
CA ASP A 47 -1.99 4.52 -11.68
C ASP A 47 -2.96 3.38 -12.04
N GLN A 48 -2.44 2.30 -12.63
CA GLN A 48 -3.22 1.11 -12.95
C GLN A 48 -3.80 0.44 -11.69
N ALA A 49 -3.00 0.35 -10.62
CA ALA A 49 -3.48 -0.12 -9.32
C ALA A 49 -4.56 0.81 -8.76
N ARG A 50 -4.43 2.14 -8.91
CA ARG A 50 -5.49 3.08 -8.49
C ARG A 50 -6.81 2.85 -9.20
N VAL A 51 -6.78 2.57 -10.49
CA VAL A 51 -7.98 2.25 -11.27
C VAL A 51 -8.58 0.91 -10.82
N THR A 52 -7.73 -0.11 -10.65
CA THR A 52 -8.15 -1.48 -10.28
C THR A 52 -8.76 -1.53 -8.87
N PHE A 53 -8.13 -0.84 -7.92
CA PHE A 53 -8.54 -0.82 -6.52
C PHE A 53 -9.34 0.43 -6.14
N ARG A 54 -9.87 1.19 -7.11
CA ARG A 54 -10.57 2.46 -6.88
C ARG A 54 -11.66 2.39 -5.80
N LYS A 55 -12.38 1.27 -5.70
CA LYS A 55 -13.45 1.05 -4.70
C LYS A 55 -12.93 0.61 -3.32
N SER A 56 -11.67 0.22 -3.22
CA SER A 56 -11.03 -0.33 -2.02
C SER A 56 -9.82 0.48 -1.57
N ILE A 57 -9.51 1.58 -2.25
CA ILE A 57 -8.49 2.52 -1.83
C ILE A 57 -8.98 3.27 -0.60
N LEU A 58 -8.12 3.28 0.41
CA LEU A 58 -8.29 4.13 1.58
C LEU A 58 -7.82 5.53 1.17
N ASP A 59 -8.77 6.41 0.87
CA ASP A 59 -8.54 7.82 0.52
C ASP A 59 -8.02 8.63 1.73
N GLY A 60 -8.21 8.10 2.94
CA GLY A 60 -7.70 8.70 4.16
C GLY A 60 -6.21 8.44 4.36
N ALA A 61 -5.47 9.49 4.73
CA ALA A 61 -4.12 9.36 5.26
C ALA A 61 -4.12 8.38 6.43
N GLN A 62 -3.72 7.12 6.19
CA GLN A 62 -3.53 6.19 7.30
C GLN A 62 -2.44 6.78 8.20
N PRO A 63 -2.68 6.84 9.53
CA PRO A 63 -1.70 7.40 10.45
C PRO A 63 -0.39 6.65 10.22
N ARG A 64 0.65 7.38 9.82
CA ARG A 64 2.00 6.83 9.79
C ARG A 64 2.24 6.24 11.17
N SER A 65 2.60 4.95 11.23
CA SER A 65 3.05 4.36 12.49
C SER A 65 4.07 5.31 13.10
N PRO A 66 3.92 5.70 14.39
CA PRO A 66 4.88 6.60 15.01
C PRO A 66 6.25 5.99 14.79
N MET A 67 7.11 6.74 14.09
CA MET A 67 8.51 6.39 13.92
C MET A 67 9.01 6.19 15.35
N SER A 68 9.36 4.96 15.72
CA SER A 68 9.84 4.67 17.06
C SER A 68 11.17 5.40 17.21
N VAL A 69 11.11 6.64 17.70
CA VAL A 69 12.27 7.35 18.21
C VAL A 69 12.65 6.58 19.46
N SER A 70 13.65 5.70 19.32
CA SER A 70 14.32 5.13 20.48
C SER A 70 14.72 6.30 21.37
N PRO A 71 14.23 6.41 22.62
CA PRO A 71 14.64 7.51 23.47
C PRO A 71 16.15 7.38 23.66
N SER A 72 16.90 8.34 23.10
CA SER A 72 18.32 8.49 23.35
C SER A 72 18.49 8.66 24.85
N ARG A 73 19.00 7.61 25.50
CA ARG A 73 19.28 7.56 26.93
C ARG A 73 20.51 8.44 27.18
N TRP A 74 20.30 9.60 27.80
CA TRP A 74 21.37 10.40 28.40
C TRP A 74 21.87 9.73 29.69
#